data_AF-A0A7J5PYI7-F1
#
_entry.id   AF-A0A7J5PYI7-F1
#
_cell.length_a   1.000
_cell.length_b   1.000
_cell.length_c   1.000
_cell.angle_alpha   90.00
_cell.angle_beta   90.00
_cell.angle_gamma   90.00
#
_symmetry.space_group_name_H-M   'P 1'
#
loop_
_entity.id
_entity.type
_entity.pdbx_description
1 polymer ?
#
loop_
_entity_poly.entity_id
_entity_poly.type
_entity_poly.pdbx_seq_one_letter_code
_entity_poly.pdbx_strand_id
1 'polypeptide(L)'
;MKKFRRYLALTVWVSAIVLMFVACESDLDVKQVYSFGLETMPVQKTIVNGETAEIRCMLVREGEYDQARYFIRYFQPDGRGELRMDNGTVFAPNDLYPLDKMVFRLYYTSHCTDQQVIDVYIQDNYGQVVSASFSFQNEGNEAEGPDGE
;
A
#
# COMPACT_ATOMS: atom_id res chain seq x y z
N MET A 1 44.11 23.67 53.36
CA MET A 1 44.08 22.94 52.06
C MET A 1 43.23 21.67 52.03
N LYS A 2 43.16 20.84 53.10
CA LYS A 2 42.35 19.60 53.10
C LYS A 2 40.84 19.80 52.93
N LYS A 3 40.27 20.86 53.53
CA LYS A 3 38.83 21.20 53.39
C LYS A 3 38.48 21.64 51.97
N PHE A 4 39.32 22.48 51.35
CA PHE A 4 39.15 22.93 49.96
C PHE A 4 39.17 21.77 48.96
N ARG A 5 40.10 20.81 49.11
CA ARG A 5 40.12 19.57 48.32
C ARG A 5 38.84 18.73 48.46
N ARG A 6 38.23 18.70 49.64
CA ARG A 6 36.97 17.97 49.89
C ARG A 6 35.78 18.65 49.23
N TYR A 7 35.71 19.98 49.26
CA TYR A 7 34.66 20.71 48.55
C TYR A 7 34.77 20.55 47.03
N LEU A 8 35.99 20.61 46.49
CA LEU A 8 36.24 20.42 45.06
C LEU A 8 35.92 18.99 44.60
N ALA A 9 36.23 17.98 45.43
CA ALA A 9 35.82 16.60 45.17
C ALA A 9 34.29 16.43 45.20
N LEU A 10 33.60 17.07 46.15
CA LEU A 10 32.14 17.05 46.26
C LEU A 10 31.45 17.69 45.05
N THR A 11 31.95 18.83 44.56
CA THR A 11 31.37 19.49 43.39
C THR A 11 31.52 18.66 42.12
N VAL A 12 32.66 18.00 41.95
CA VAL A 12 32.90 17.08 40.81
C VAL A 12 31.99 15.85 40.90
N TRP A 13 31.74 15.35 42.11
CA TRP A 13 30.87 14.21 42.33
C TRP A 13 29.40 14.53 42.05
N VAL A 14 28.93 15.70 42.50
CA VAL A 14 27.58 16.19 42.21
C VAL A 14 27.40 16.49 40.73
N SER A 15 28.39 17.09 40.06
CA SER A 15 28.30 17.32 38.61
C SER A 15 28.27 16.04 37.80
N ALA A 16 29.00 15.00 38.22
CA ALA A 16 28.98 13.68 37.57
C ALA A 16 27.61 13.00 37.68
N ILE A 17 26.93 13.15 38.83
CA ILE A 17 25.56 12.63 39.02
C ILE A 17 24.58 13.37 38.13
N VAL A 18 24.66 14.70 38.05
CA VAL A 18 23.77 15.51 37.19
C VAL A 18 23.95 15.15 35.71
N LEU A 19 25.20 14.95 35.25
CA LEU A 19 25.49 14.50 33.88
C LEU A 19 24.91 13.10 33.57
N MET A 20 24.80 12.24 34.58
CA MET A 20 24.21 10.90 34.42
C MET A 20 22.69 10.95 34.20
N PHE A 21 22.00 11.95 34.73
CA PHE A 21 20.55 12.14 34.52
C PHE A 21 20.19 12.79 33.17
N VAL A 22 21.12 13.53 32.55
CA VAL A 22 20.92 14.16 31.23
C VAL A 22 21.20 13.20 30.06
N ALA A 23 21.86 12.06 30.31
CA ALA A 23 22.19 11.07 29.28
C ALA A 23 21.00 10.16 28.88
N CYS A 24 19.85 10.28 29.54
CA CYS A 24 18.64 9.50 29.25
C CYS A 24 17.57 10.33 28.51
N GLU A 25 17.96 11.08 27.48
CA GLU A 25 17.05 11.45 26.39
C GLU A 25 17.56 10.80 25.11
N SER A 26 17.41 9.47 25.04
CA SER A 26 17.41 8.80 23.76
C SER A 26 15.95 8.66 23.35
N ASP A 27 15.46 9.65 22.61
CA ASP A 27 14.30 9.46 21.76
C ASP A 27 14.66 8.34 20.78
N LEU A 28 14.35 7.10 21.16
CA LEU A 28 14.23 6.01 20.21
C LEU A 28 13.14 6.47 19.25
N ASP A 29 13.54 6.86 18.04
CA ASP A 29 12.66 7.19 16.94
C ASP A 29 11.94 5.90 16.50
N VAL A 30 10.99 5.46 17.33
CA VAL A 30 10.08 4.38 17.02
C VAL A 30 9.25 4.90 15.86
N LYS A 31 9.62 4.51 14.64
CA LYS A 31 8.82 4.79 13.45
C LYS A 31 7.41 4.26 13.69
N GLN A 32 6.49 5.17 14.01
CA GLN A 32 5.09 4.83 14.25
C GLN A 32 4.36 4.51 12.94
N VAL A 33 4.95 4.88 11.80
CA VAL A 33 4.38 4.69 10.46
C VAL A 33 5.46 4.05 9.59
N TYR A 34 5.25 2.79 9.22
CA TYR A 34 6.06 2.10 8.22
C TYR A 34 5.41 2.24 6.85
N SER A 35 6.23 2.45 5.83
CA SER A 35 5.76 2.46 4.45
C SER A 35 5.29 1.06 4.05
N PHE A 36 4.34 1.01 3.13
CA PHE A 36 3.93 -0.22 2.49
C PHE A 36 3.79 -0.01 0.98
N GLY A 37 3.92 -1.10 0.23
CA GLY A 37 3.77 -1.15 -1.21
C GLY A 37 2.68 -2.14 -1.63
N LEU A 38 2.21 -1.98 -2.86
CA LEU A 38 1.32 -2.92 -3.52
C LEU A 38 2.07 -3.55 -4.70
N GLU A 39 2.38 -4.83 -4.59
CA GLU A 39 2.91 -5.61 -5.69
C GLU A 39 1.77 -6.34 -6.42
N THR A 40 1.82 -6.31 -7.74
CA THR A 40 0.83 -6.93 -8.60
C THR A 40 1.52 -7.85 -9.60
N MET A 41 0.92 -9.01 -9.86
CA MET A 41 1.41 -9.88 -10.91
C MET A 41 1.00 -9.34 -12.29
N PRO A 42 1.76 -9.64 -13.35
CA PRO A 42 1.36 -9.30 -14.72
C PRO A 42 -0.04 -9.85 -15.04
N VAL A 43 -0.87 -9.00 -15.62
CA VAL A 43 -2.22 -9.34 -16.09
C VAL A 43 -2.27 -9.30 -17.62
N GLN A 44 -3.25 -9.99 -18.19
CA GLN A 44 -3.52 -9.92 -19.63
C GLN A 44 -3.82 -8.48 -20.07
N LYS A 45 -3.36 -8.13 -21.28
CA LYS A 45 -3.60 -6.80 -21.86
C LYS A 45 -4.93 -6.71 -22.61
N THR A 46 -5.48 -7.85 -23.01
CA THR A 46 -6.75 -7.93 -23.74
C THR A 46 -7.82 -8.60 -22.88
N ILE A 47 -9.05 -8.12 -22.98
CA ILE A 47 -10.22 -8.72 -22.33
C ILE A 47 -11.45 -8.56 -23.22
N VAL A 48 -12.20 -9.65 -23.43
CA VAL A 48 -13.46 -9.60 -24.18
C VAL A 48 -14.66 -9.39 -23.26
N ASN A 49 -15.80 -8.98 -23.82
CA ASN A 49 -17.03 -8.81 -23.05
C ASN A 49 -17.45 -10.14 -22.38
N GLY A 50 -17.66 -10.10 -21.06
CA GLY A 50 -18.01 -11.25 -20.23
C GLY A 50 -16.80 -12.08 -19.75
N GLU A 51 -15.58 -11.77 -20.20
CA GLU A 51 -14.37 -12.41 -19.69
C GLU A 51 -13.96 -11.83 -18.34
N THR A 52 -13.34 -12.67 -17.50
CA THR A 52 -12.83 -12.30 -16.18
C THR A 52 -11.30 -12.39 -16.14
N ALA A 53 -10.64 -11.28 -15.83
CA ALA A 53 -9.21 -11.25 -15.53
C ALA A 53 -8.96 -11.47 -14.03
N GLU A 54 -8.03 -12.37 -13.69
CA GLU A 54 -7.53 -12.55 -12.31
C GLU A 54 -6.33 -11.63 -12.07
N ILE A 55 -6.42 -10.78 -11.05
CA ILE A 55 -5.37 -9.87 -10.63
C ILE A 55 -4.87 -10.33 -9.25
N ARG A 56 -3.61 -10.74 -9.18
CA ARG A 56 -2.98 -11.18 -7.93
C ARG A 56 -2.21 -10.04 -7.30
N CYS A 57 -2.54 -9.73 -6.06
CA CYS A 57 -1.99 -8.62 -5.31
C CYS A 57 -1.33 -9.09 -4.02
N MET A 58 -0.24 -8.41 -3.65
CA MET A 58 0.45 -8.60 -2.38
C MET A 58 0.79 -7.23 -1.78
N LEU A 59 0.36 -7.01 -0.54
CA LEU A 59 0.82 -5.89 0.26
C LEU A 59 2.16 -6.25 0.89
N VAL A 60 3.17 -5.44 0.57
CA VAL A 60 4.53 -5.58 1.10
C VAL A 60 4.74 -4.49 2.14
N ARG A 61 5.04 -4.88 3.37
CA ARG A 61 5.26 -3.96 4.50
C ARG A 61 6.75 -3.90 4.82
N GLU A 62 7.26 -2.71 5.10
CA GLU A 62 8.66 -2.56 5.58
C GLU A 62 8.87 -3.09 7.00
N GLY A 63 7.79 -3.21 7.79
CA GLY A 63 7.79 -3.77 9.14
C GLY A 63 6.43 -4.37 9.50
N GLU A 64 6.41 -5.26 10.49
CA GLU A 64 5.16 -5.80 11.04
C GLU A 64 4.65 -4.90 12.16
N TYR A 65 3.42 -4.41 12.02
CA TYR A 65 2.76 -3.62 13.05
C TYR A 65 1.31 -4.08 13.22
N ASP A 66 0.96 -4.55 14.42
CA ASP A 66 -0.33 -5.19 14.72
C ASP A 66 -1.53 -4.25 14.63
N GLN A 67 -1.33 -2.92 14.67
CA GLN A 67 -2.43 -1.96 14.58
C GLN A 67 -2.64 -1.40 13.16
N ALA A 68 -1.83 -1.81 12.18
CA ALA A 68 -2.02 -1.39 10.80
C ALA A 68 -3.29 -2.04 10.23
N ARG A 69 -4.24 -1.21 9.81
CA ARG A 69 -5.48 -1.64 9.16
C ARG A 69 -5.50 -1.08 7.74
N TYR A 70 -5.81 -1.94 6.79
CA TYR A 70 -5.84 -1.59 5.38
C TYR A 70 -7.27 -1.60 4.87
N PHE A 71 -7.53 -0.70 3.93
CA PHE A 71 -8.79 -0.56 3.24
C PHE A 71 -8.52 -0.50 1.75
N ILE A 72 -9.39 -1.12 0.98
CA ILE A 72 -9.33 -1.16 -0.47
C ILE A 72 -10.54 -0.42 -1.03
N ARG A 73 -10.30 0.39 -2.07
CA ARG A 73 -11.34 0.98 -2.92
C ARG A 73 -10.93 0.88 -4.37
N TYR A 74 -11.93 1.00 -5.24
CA TYR A 74 -11.75 0.91 -6.68
C TYR A 74 -12.43 2.08 -7.38
N PHE A 75 -11.88 2.52 -8.50
CA PHE A 75 -12.52 3.46 -9.41
C PHE A 75 -12.37 3.00 -10.87
N GLN A 76 -13.44 3.17 -11.66
CA GLN A 76 -13.44 2.89 -13.09
C GLN A 76 -13.46 4.20 -13.87
N PRO A 77 -12.30 4.72 -14.32
CA PRO A 77 -12.28 5.87 -15.22
C PRO A 77 -12.89 5.55 -16.60
N ASP A 78 -12.60 4.36 -17.16
CA ASP A 78 -12.98 3.99 -18.52
C ASP A 78 -13.65 2.62 -18.61
N GLY A 79 -14.59 2.51 -19.54
CA GLY A 79 -15.31 1.28 -19.84
C GLY A 79 -16.39 0.91 -18.83
N ARG A 80 -16.82 -0.35 -18.84
CA ARG A 80 -17.77 -0.91 -17.86
C ARG A 80 -17.38 -2.31 -17.49
N GLY A 81 -17.36 -2.59 -16.18
CA GLY A 81 -17.17 -3.93 -15.67
C GLY A 81 -17.56 -4.05 -14.20
N GLU A 82 -17.26 -5.20 -13.63
CA GLU A 82 -17.46 -5.51 -12.22
C GLU A 82 -16.14 -5.99 -11.62
N LEU A 83 -15.74 -5.39 -10.50
CA LEU A 83 -14.59 -5.86 -9.72
C LEU A 83 -15.09 -6.63 -8.51
N ARG A 84 -14.56 -7.84 -8.31
CA ARG A 84 -14.86 -8.70 -7.16
C ARG A 84 -13.59 -9.10 -6.43
N MET A 85 -13.70 -9.35 -5.14
CA MET A 85 -12.62 -9.92 -4.32
C MET A 85 -12.75 -11.44 -4.19
N ASP A 86 -11.67 -12.11 -3.81
CA ASP A 86 -11.62 -13.56 -3.54
C ASP A 86 -12.63 -14.06 -2.50
N ASN A 87 -13.07 -13.21 -1.57
CA ASN A 87 -14.11 -13.52 -0.58
C ASN A 87 -15.54 -13.34 -1.11
N GLY A 88 -15.70 -12.98 -2.40
CA GLY A 88 -16.99 -12.78 -3.06
C GLY A 88 -17.55 -11.37 -2.97
N THR A 89 -16.91 -10.46 -2.23
CA THR A 89 -17.29 -9.04 -2.14
C THR A 89 -17.27 -8.41 -3.53
N VAL A 90 -18.36 -7.75 -3.90
CA VAL A 90 -18.47 -6.96 -5.13
C VAL A 90 -18.21 -5.50 -4.77
N PHE A 91 -17.29 -4.85 -5.47
CA PHE A 91 -16.92 -3.46 -5.22
C PHE A 91 -17.90 -2.50 -5.89
N ALA A 92 -18.42 -1.56 -5.12
CA ALA A 92 -18.98 -0.32 -5.65
C ALA A 92 -17.84 0.69 -5.89
N PRO A 93 -17.83 1.41 -7.02
CA PRO A 93 -16.84 2.44 -7.26
C PRO A 93 -16.81 3.49 -6.14
N ASN A 94 -15.61 3.82 -5.66
CA ASN A 94 -15.28 4.74 -4.57
C ASN A 94 -15.70 4.32 -3.15
N ASP A 95 -16.33 3.16 -2.97
CA ASP A 95 -16.60 2.63 -1.63
C ASP A 95 -15.35 1.96 -1.03
N LEU A 96 -15.19 2.10 0.29
CA LEU A 96 -14.09 1.53 1.06
C LEU A 96 -14.50 0.19 1.69
N TYR A 97 -13.65 -0.82 1.52
CA TYR A 97 -13.83 -2.15 2.07
C TYR A 97 -12.62 -2.54 2.93
N PRO A 98 -12.80 -3.25 4.05
CA PRO A 98 -11.69 -3.72 4.86
C PRO A 98 -10.85 -4.77 4.11
N LEU A 99 -9.54 -4.69 4.27
CA LEU A 99 -8.58 -5.62 3.68
C LEU A 99 -7.79 -6.33 4.78
N ASP A 100 -8.27 -7.52 5.17
CA ASP A 100 -7.68 -8.28 6.27
C ASP A 100 -6.50 -9.17 5.83
N LYS A 101 -6.33 -9.38 4.52
CA LYS A 101 -5.28 -10.24 3.96
C LYS A 101 -4.23 -9.41 3.25
N MET A 102 -2.95 -9.77 3.47
CA MET A 102 -1.83 -9.18 2.71
C MET A 102 -1.74 -9.75 1.30
N VAL A 103 -2.17 -11.00 1.08
CA VAL A 103 -2.23 -11.63 -0.24
C VAL A 103 -3.69 -11.86 -0.59
N PHE A 104 -4.12 -11.27 -1.70
CA PHE A 104 -5.51 -11.33 -2.14
C PHE A 104 -5.60 -11.33 -3.66
N ARG A 105 -6.77 -11.71 -4.16
CA ARG A 105 -7.06 -11.73 -5.60
C ARG A 105 -8.27 -10.86 -5.89
N LEU A 106 -8.19 -10.15 -6.99
CA LEU A 106 -9.30 -9.41 -7.57
C LEU A 106 -9.68 -10.07 -8.88
N TYR A 107 -10.97 -10.10 -9.17
CA TYR A 107 -11.56 -10.66 -10.37
C TYR A 107 -12.31 -9.54 -11.07
N TYR A 108 -11.76 -9.06 -12.18
CA TYR A 108 -12.40 -8.03 -12.98
C TYR A 108 -13.13 -8.68 -14.16
N THR A 109 -14.45 -8.54 -14.21
CA THR A 109 -15.27 -9.02 -15.32
C THR A 109 -15.65 -7.86 -16.22
N SER A 110 -15.30 -7.95 -17.50
CA SER A 110 -15.65 -6.96 -18.50
C SER A 110 -17.14 -7.02 -18.85
N HIS A 111 -17.77 -5.86 -19.00
CA HIS A 111 -19.16 -5.70 -19.47
C HIS A 111 -19.26 -4.77 -20.68
N CYS A 112 -18.14 -4.46 -21.34
CA CYS A 112 -18.12 -3.68 -22.57
C CYS A 112 -17.12 -4.22 -23.59
N THR A 113 -17.14 -3.60 -24.76
CA THR A 113 -16.25 -3.88 -25.90
C THR A 113 -15.29 -2.72 -26.17
N ASP A 114 -15.25 -1.74 -25.27
CA ASP A 114 -14.35 -0.60 -25.38
C ASP A 114 -13.04 -0.88 -24.62
N GLN A 115 -12.07 0.02 -24.73
CA GLN A 115 -10.94 0.03 -23.81
C GLN A 115 -11.43 0.28 -22.38
N GLN A 116 -10.82 -0.40 -21.41
CA GLN A 116 -11.23 -0.39 -20.01
C GLN A 116 -10.03 -0.08 -19.14
N VAL A 117 -10.22 0.79 -18.15
CA VAL A 117 -9.20 1.11 -17.17
C VAL A 117 -9.82 1.04 -15.79
N ILE A 118 -9.12 0.39 -14.87
CA ILE A 118 -9.50 0.28 -13.46
C ILE A 118 -8.36 0.72 -12.57
N ASP A 119 -8.67 1.52 -11.56
CA ASP A 119 -7.73 1.99 -10.55
C ASP A 119 -8.08 1.41 -9.19
N VAL A 120 -7.14 0.70 -8.59
CA VAL A 120 -7.26 0.13 -7.25
C VAL A 120 -6.40 0.96 -6.30
N TYR A 121 -6.99 1.37 -5.18
CA TYR A 121 -6.30 2.14 -4.14
C TYR A 121 -6.35 1.35 -2.84
N ILE A 122 -5.20 1.25 -2.18
CA ILE A 122 -5.09 0.74 -0.82
C ILE A 122 -4.70 1.89 0.09
N GLN A 123 -5.50 2.09 1.13
CA GLN A 123 -5.28 3.09 2.16
C GLN A 123 -5.08 2.41 3.51
N ASP A 124 -4.12 2.87 4.30
CA ASP A 124 -4.02 2.46 5.70
C ASP A 124 -4.75 3.42 6.65
N ASN A 125 -4.87 3.04 7.92
CA ASN A 125 -5.44 3.88 8.97
C ASN A 125 -4.59 5.10 9.36
N TYR A 126 -3.39 5.26 8.80
CA TYR A 126 -2.49 6.41 9.00
C TYR A 126 -2.58 7.42 7.84
N GLY A 127 -3.35 7.12 6.80
CA GLY A 127 -3.58 7.98 5.64
C GLY A 127 -2.59 7.78 4.50
N GLN A 128 -1.68 6.81 4.59
CA GLN A 128 -0.83 6.42 3.46
C GLN A 128 -1.69 5.73 2.40
N VAL A 129 -1.43 6.04 1.12
CA VAL A 129 -2.16 5.48 -0.02
C VAL A 129 -1.18 5.00 -1.06
N VAL A 130 -1.40 3.77 -1.53
CA VAL A 130 -0.74 3.21 -2.73
C VAL A 130 -1.82 2.81 -3.73
N SER A 131 -1.47 2.81 -5.01
CA SER A 131 -2.42 2.49 -6.08
C SER A 131 -1.80 1.68 -7.20
N ALA A 132 -2.63 0.91 -7.88
CA ALA A 132 -2.30 0.23 -9.11
C ALA A 132 -3.41 0.46 -10.15
N SER A 133 -3.01 0.77 -11.38
CA SER A 133 -3.90 0.95 -12.51
C SER A 133 -3.75 -0.23 -13.48
N PHE A 134 -4.87 -0.78 -13.93
CA PHE A 134 -4.90 -1.87 -14.91
C PHE A 134 -5.68 -1.40 -16.13
N SER A 135 -5.09 -1.61 -17.30
CA SER A 135 -5.66 -1.22 -18.59
C SER A 135 -5.84 -2.45 -19.44
N PHE A 136 -7.05 -2.63 -19.95
CA PHE A 136 -7.43 -3.74 -20.81
C PHE A 136 -7.96 -3.20 -22.13
N GLN A 137 -7.43 -3.73 -23.22
CA GLN A 137 -7.92 -3.50 -24.57
C GLN A 137 -8.98 -4.54 -24.91
N ASN A 138 -9.97 -4.16 -25.71
CA ASN A 138 -10.79 -5.17 -26.37
C ASN A 138 -10.09 -5.59 -27.67
N GLU A 139 -10.12 -6.87 -28.02
CA GLU A 139 -9.79 -7.31 -29.38
C GLU A 139 -10.94 -6.87 -30.31
N GLY A 140 -10.98 -5.57 -30.64
CA GLY A 140 -11.67 -5.12 -31.83
C GLY A 140 -10.86 -5.61 -33.02
N ASN A 141 -11.43 -6.47 -33.87
CA ASN A 141 -10.88 -6.91 -35.15
C ASN A 141 -9.86 -5.90 -35.71
N GLU A 142 -8.57 -6.18 -35.55
CA GLU A 142 -7.57 -5.64 -36.46
C GLU A 142 -7.86 -6.29 -37.81
N ALA A 143 -8.74 -5.66 -38.58
CA ALA A 143 -8.85 -5.91 -40.00
C ALA A 143 -7.45 -5.67 -40.59
N GLU A 144 -6.87 -6.75 -41.12
CA GLU A 144 -5.80 -6.80 -42.11
C GLU A 144 -5.20 -5.44 -42.47
N GLY A 145 -4.04 -5.12 -41.88
CA GLY A 145 -3.15 -4.14 -42.52
C GLY A 145 -2.70 -4.73 -43.85
N PRO A 146 -2.83 -4.01 -44.99
CA PRO A 146 -2.48 -4.57 -46.28
C PRO A 146 -0.99 -4.88 -46.31
N ASP A 147 -0.68 -6.10 -46.78
CA ASP A 147 0.64 -6.46 -47.27
C ASP A 147 1.14 -5.35 -48.20
N GLY A 148 2.17 -4.64 -47.77
CA GLY A 148 2.85 -3.60 -48.52
C GLY A 148 4.27 -4.07 -48.83
N GLU A 149 4.46 -4.42 -50.11
CA GLU A 149 5.67 -4.83 -50.87
C GLU A 149 7.04 -4.37 -50.35
#